data_AF-D2I606-F1
#
_entry.id   AF-D2I606-F1
#
_cell.length_a   1.000
_cell.length_b   1.000
_cell.length_c   1.000
_cell.angle_alpha   90.00
_cell.angle_beta   90.00
_cell.angle_gamma   90.00
#
_symmetry.space_group_name_H-M   'P 1'
#
loop_
_entity.id
_entity.type
_entity.pdbx_description
1 polymer ?
#
loop_
_entity_poly.entity_id
_entity_poly.type
_entity_poly.pdbx_seq_one_letter_code
_entity_poly.pdbx_strand_id
1 'polypeptide(L)'
;LVVQGLADAGHKRDVTRGEVFRQMEAVRAGNELSPSPESSCEPCLENWMAFQGSCYLFSTQQQDWFEAKDHCTEKGAHLVI
;
A
#
# COMPACT_ATOMS: atom_id res chain seq x y z
N LEU A 1 9.66 -22.99 36.97
CA LEU A 1 9.36 -23.58 35.65
C LEU A 1 8.26 -22.82 34.91
N VAL A 2 7.00 -22.80 35.35
CA VAL A 2 5.91 -22.08 34.65
C VAL A 2 6.12 -20.56 34.61
N VAL A 3 6.50 -19.95 35.74
CA VAL A 3 6.75 -18.50 35.83
C VAL A 3 7.92 -18.02 34.97
N GLN A 4 8.94 -18.87 34.77
CA GLN A 4 10.07 -18.58 33.88
C GLN A 4 9.62 -18.66 32.43
N GLY A 5 8.86 -19.68 32.05
CA GLY A 5 8.31 -19.79 30.69
C GLY A 5 7.39 -18.63 30.30
N LEU A 6 6.62 -18.08 31.25
CA LEU A 6 5.81 -16.88 31.02
C LEU A 6 6.66 -15.62 30.85
N ALA A 7 7.72 -15.47 31.65
CA ALA A 7 8.66 -14.36 31.51
C ALA A 7 9.38 -14.41 30.15
N ASP A 8 9.82 -15.59 29.73
CA ASP A 8 10.48 -15.80 28.43
C ASP A 8 9.54 -15.51 27.25
N ALA A 9 8.29 -15.94 27.34
CA ALA A 9 7.26 -15.65 26.33
C ALA A 9 6.89 -14.16 26.27
N GLY A 10 6.85 -13.49 27.42
CA GLY A 10 6.67 -12.04 27.52
C GLY A 10 7.81 -11.29 26.84
N HIS A 11 9.05 -11.63 27.21
CA HIS A 11 10.23 -11.02 26.60
C HIS A 11 10.28 -11.23 25.08
N LYS A 12 9.95 -12.44 24.60
CA LYS A 12 9.89 -12.71 23.16
C LYS A 12 8.86 -11.82 22.44
N ARG A 13 7.67 -11.66 23.02
CA ARG A 13 6.63 -10.78 22.48
C ARG A 13 7.09 -9.33 22.41
N ASP A 14 7.75 -8.85 23.46
CA ASP A 14 8.24 -7.46 23.52
C ASP A 14 9.35 -7.20 22.49
N VAL A 15 10.25 -8.16 22.29
CA VAL A 15 11.26 -8.10 21.22
C VAL A 15 10.61 -8.04 19.86
N THR A 16 9.68 -8.96 19.55
CA THR A 16 8.97 -8.97 18.26
C THR A 16 8.19 -7.68 18.05
N ARG A 17 7.52 -7.15 19.08
CA ARG A 17 6.82 -5.86 19.01
C ARG A 17 7.78 -4.72 18.68
N GLY A 18 8.97 -4.71 19.29
CA GLY A 18 9.99 -3.71 19.02
C GLY A 18 10.55 -3.77 17.60
N GLU A 19 10.74 -4.97 17.06
CA GLU A 19 11.17 -5.17 15.66
C GLU A 19 10.12 -4.69 14.67
N VAL A 20 8.85 -5.08 14.87
CA VAL A 20 7.72 -4.64 14.03
C VAL A 20 7.62 -3.11 14.03
N PHE A 21 7.77 -2.46 15.19
CA PHE A 21 7.73 -1.01 15.29
C PHE A 21 8.84 -0.33 14.49
N ARG A 22 10.10 -0.79 14.66
CA ARG A 22 11.24 -0.27 13.89
C ARG A 22 11.05 -0.43 12.38
N GLN A 23 10.51 -1.57 11.96
CA GLN A 23 10.26 -1.84 10.54
C GLN A 23 9.18 -0.91 9.97
N MET A 24 8.14 -0.61 10.74
CA MET A 24 7.08 0.32 10.34
C MET A 24 7.60 1.77 10.24
N GLU A 25 8.48 2.18 11.14
CA GLU A 25 9.15 3.49 11.07
C GLU A 25 10.09 3.59 9.86
N ALA A 26 10.82 2.53 9.55
CA ALA A 26 11.68 2.47 8.35
C ALA A 26 10.85 2.59 7.06
N VAL A 27 9.68 1.94 6.99
CA VAL A 27 8.73 2.10 5.88
C VAL A 27 8.24 3.55 5.77
N ARG A 28 7.86 4.19 6.89
CA ARG A 28 7.45 5.59 6.90
C ARG A 28 8.56 6.51 6.39
N ALA A 29 9.78 6.36 6.91
CA ALA A 29 10.93 7.16 6.48
C ALA A 29 11.26 6.94 4.99
N GLY A 30 11.09 5.71 4.48
CA GLY A 30 11.20 5.40 3.05
C GLY A 30 10.20 6.18 2.21
N ASN A 31 8.94 6.25 2.64
CA ASN A 31 7.91 7.01 1.93
C ASN A 31 8.18 8.53 1.95
N GLU A 32 8.84 9.06 2.98
CA GLU A 32 9.19 10.49 3.08
C GLU A 32 10.40 10.88 2.22
N LEU A 33 11.39 10.00 2.06
CA LEU A 33 12.61 10.27 1.28
C LEU A 33 12.49 9.93 -0.21
N SER A 34 11.57 9.05 -0.59
CA SER A 34 11.24 8.75 -1.98
C SER A 34 9.72 8.72 -2.18
N PRO A 35 9.10 9.81 -2.67
CA PRO A 35 7.69 9.81 -3.07
C PRO A 35 7.49 9.06 -4.40
N SER A 36 8.21 7.96 -4.61
CA SER A 36 8.37 7.28 -5.89
C SER A 36 7.48 6.05 -6.01
N PRO A 37 6.71 5.89 -7.12
CA PRO A 37 6.14 4.69 -7.74
C PRO A 37 5.86 3.40 -6.97
N GLU A 38 6.89 2.98 -6.27
CA GLU A 38 7.30 1.60 -6.06
C GLU A 38 7.64 1.34 -4.59
N SER A 39 7.45 2.33 -3.70
CA SER A 39 7.48 2.10 -2.26
C SER A 39 6.16 1.42 -1.84
N SER A 40 6.24 0.40 -0.98
CA SER A 40 5.13 -0.51 -0.64
C SER A 40 3.89 0.13 0.04
N CYS A 41 3.81 1.45 0.10
CA CYS A 41 2.69 2.26 0.59
C CYS A 41 2.57 3.56 -0.23
N GLU A 42 2.70 3.45 -1.54
CA GLU A 42 2.46 4.56 -2.46
C GLU A 42 1.00 5.04 -2.38
N PRO A 43 0.74 6.33 -2.08
CA PRO A 43 -0.55 6.91 -2.36
C PRO A 43 -0.77 6.83 -3.88
N CYS A 44 -1.97 6.44 -4.30
CA CYS A 44 -2.32 6.49 -5.72
C CYS A 44 -2.03 7.88 -6.30
N LEU A 45 -1.77 7.94 -7.61
CA LEU A 45 -1.58 9.19 -8.34
C LEU A 45 -2.67 10.22 -8.01
N GLU A 46 -2.37 11.51 -8.18
CA GLU A 46 -3.34 12.58 -7.90
C GLU A 46 -4.66 12.33 -8.64
N ASN A 47 -5.79 12.42 -7.93
CA ASN A 47 -7.15 12.11 -8.41
C ASN A 47 -7.46 10.62 -8.65
N TRP A 48 -6.63 9.69 -8.19
CA TRP A 48 -6.92 8.26 -8.17
C TRP A 48 -7.33 7.81 -6.76
N MET A 49 -8.34 6.95 -6.68
CA MET A 49 -8.82 6.37 -5.43
C MET A 49 -8.14 5.04 -5.13
N ALA A 50 -7.58 4.89 -3.93
CA ALA A 50 -7.02 3.65 -3.45
C ALA A 50 -8.13 2.73 -2.90
N PHE A 51 -8.18 1.49 -3.38
CA PHE A 51 -9.07 0.47 -2.83
C PHE A 51 -8.44 -0.92 -2.98
N GLN A 52 -8.37 -1.68 -1.87
CA GLN A 52 -7.88 -3.07 -1.86
C GLN A 52 -6.50 -3.28 -2.53
N GLY A 53 -5.58 -2.32 -2.38
CA GLY A 53 -4.23 -2.40 -2.95
C GLY A 53 -4.14 -2.01 -4.43
N SER A 54 -5.22 -1.52 -5.03
CA SER A 54 -5.29 -1.02 -6.40
C SER A 54 -5.72 0.44 -6.45
N CYS A 55 -5.36 1.12 -7.55
CA CYS A 55 -5.71 2.52 -7.81
C CYS A 55 -6.77 2.62 -8.92
N TYR A 56 -7.80 3.42 -8.68
CA TYR A 56 -8.95 3.57 -9.58
C TYR A 56 -9.16 5.01 -9.99
N LEU A 57 -9.44 5.23 -11.26
CA LEU A 57 -9.83 6.53 -11.81
C LEU A 57 -11.22 6.42 -12.43
N PHE A 58 -12.11 7.35 -12.07
CA PHE A 58 -13.46 7.41 -12.63
C PHE A 58 -13.52 8.50 -13.69
N SER A 59 -13.80 8.10 -14.93
CA SER A 59 -14.06 9.04 -16.02
C SER A 59 -15.54 9.43 -16.02
N THR A 60 -15.83 10.73 -16.15
CA THR A 60 -17.19 11.24 -16.39
C THR A 60 -17.51 11.32 -17.88
N GLN A 61 -16.55 10.99 -18.76
CA GLN A 61 -16.74 11.06 -20.21
C GLN A 61 -17.50 9.83 -20.69
N GLN A 62 -18.56 10.06 -21.47
CA GLN A 62 -19.30 8.99 -22.12
C GLN A 62 -18.59 8.63 -23.43
N GLN A 63 -18.24 7.36 -23.56
CA GLN A 63 -17.48 6.79 -24.66
C GLN A 63 -18.00 5.39 -24.94
N ASP A 64 -17.77 4.86 -26.14
CA ASP A 64 -17.98 3.43 -26.36
C ASP A 64 -16.90 2.60 -25.65
N TRP A 65 -17.12 1.28 -25.59
CA TRP A 65 -16.24 0.40 -24.83
C TRP A 65 -14.79 0.40 -25.31
N PHE A 66 -14.57 0.49 -26.64
CA PHE A 66 -13.23 0.46 -27.22
C PHE A 66 -12.50 1.76 -26.90
N GLU A 67 -13.17 2.89 -27.08
CA GLU A 67 -12.64 4.21 -26.71
C GLU A 67 -12.29 4.30 -25.22
N ALA A 68 -13.16 3.80 -24.33
CA ALA A 68 -12.93 3.81 -22.89
C ALA A 68 -11.71 2.96 -22.49
N LYS A 69 -11.53 1.81 -23.16
CA LYS A 69 -10.38 0.94 -22.94
C LYS A 69 -9.07 1.60 -23.39
N ASP A 70 -9.07 2.22 -24.56
CA ASP A 70 -7.90 2.92 -25.07
C ASP A 70 -7.54 4.12 -24.18
N HIS A 71 -8.54 4.88 -23.72
CA HIS A 71 -8.35 5.98 -22.77
C HIS A 71 -7.73 5.53 -21.42
N CYS A 72 -8.14 4.37 -20.89
CA CYS A 72 -7.50 3.80 -19.70
C CYS A 72 -6.03 3.41 -19.98
N THR A 73 -5.76 2.86 -21.17
CA THR A 73 -4.43 2.41 -21.58
C THR A 73 -3.46 3.59 -21.76
N GLU A 74 -3.92 4.70 -22.32
CA GLU A 74 -3.14 5.95 -22.44
C GLU A 74 -2.70 6.52 -21.08
N LYS A 75 -3.46 6.23 -20.01
CA LYS A 75 -3.11 6.62 -18.63
C LYS A 75 -2.24 5.60 -17.90
N GLY A 76 -1.76 4.57 -18.59
CA GLY A 76 -0.98 3.49 -17.98
C GLY A 76 -1.79 2.53 -17.11
N ALA A 77 -3.12 2.47 -17.30
CA ALA A 77 -4.01 1.61 -16.55
C ALA A 77 -4.84 0.69 -17.46
N HIS A 78 -5.73 -0.08 -16.86
CA HIS A 78 -6.66 -0.96 -17.56
C HIS A 78 -8.10 -0.59 -17.21
N LEU A 79 -9.01 -0.79 -18.16
CA LEU A 79 -10.44 -0.63 -17.93
C LEU A 79 -10.93 -1.73 -16.99
N VAL A 80 -11.61 -1.33 -15.91
CA VAL A 80 -12.22 -2.25 -14.94
C VAL A 80 -13.52 -2.82 -15.52
N ILE A 81 -13.70 -4.14 -15.41
CA ILE A 81 -14.86 -4.89 -15.90
C ILE A 81 -15.61 -5.61 -14.77
#